data_AF-A0A7X7K007-F1
#
_entry.id   AF-A0A7X7K007-F1
#
_cell.length_a   1.000
_cell.length_b   1.000
_cell.length_c   1.000
_cell.angle_alpha   90.00
_cell.angle_beta   90.00
_cell.angle_gamma   90.00
#
_symmetry.space_group_name_H-M   'P 1'
#
loop_
_entity.id
_entity.type
_entity.pdbx_description
1 polymer ?
#
loop_
_entity_poly.entity_id
_entity_poly.type
_entity_poly.pdbx_seq_one_letter_code
_entity_poly.pdbx_strand_id
1 'polypeptide(L)'
;MIAFHIDMNMDQYRGDYLRRWLRELASRGYDAVVWEVENNIAWETCPECCSPDAFSKAEFRDILAECRGLGLEPIPLFQTIGHAEYVLKHAPYAHLKELPERIDQYCPRHPELAPFLRRWIEEYLDVFGEVRIFHLGADEAWSLGACPRCQAYAQAHSLSSLYIDHINALAAPLVARGIAPAIWADMALHYPEALDTLSRDIVLYDWNYSIYRGSGQVFVWGQGLRRRDELDAETCARFGPYLFPEGDEPGREPETFYTADYLTAQGFQVVTCPAAASHGDSVFAPRTWLHLVNTYDSFRKGAPPHLAGSLLTSWSVRILPWEVQLACIDLAGFLQANPGGSLADFQAWFARYRFGLRDGVGFWRACGLLSKACLFSDSVTLGISKACLPAPADQVKRTLARIADEGRMEDEISACQARQSDYTAALAAFDDVAERATRGKALLDV
;
A
#
# COMPACT_ATOMS: atom_id res chain seq x y z
N MET A 1 3.73 -9.10 -14.28
CA MET A 1 4.35 -7.86 -13.79
C MET A 1 4.88 -8.09 -12.39
N ILE A 2 6.05 -7.53 -12.07
CA ILE A 2 6.56 -7.39 -10.71
C ILE A 2 6.87 -5.92 -10.47
N ALA A 3 6.00 -5.25 -9.74
CA ALA A 3 6.04 -3.81 -9.57
C ALA A 3 6.43 -3.40 -8.14
N PHE A 4 7.02 -2.21 -8.02
CA PHE A 4 7.26 -1.54 -6.74
C PHE A 4 6.49 -0.23 -6.69
N HIS A 5 5.87 0.09 -5.56
CA HIS A 5 5.14 1.34 -5.35
C HIS A 5 6.05 2.36 -4.67
N ILE A 6 6.16 3.53 -5.28
CA ILE A 6 6.78 4.71 -4.68
C ILE A 6 5.65 5.65 -4.28
N ASP A 7 5.35 5.67 -2.99
CA ASP A 7 4.47 6.64 -2.35
C ASP A 7 5.26 7.89 -1.98
N MET A 8 4.81 9.05 -2.46
CA MET A 8 5.42 10.35 -2.16
C MET A 8 4.46 11.29 -1.41
N ASN A 9 3.33 10.81 -0.91
CA ASN A 9 2.35 11.63 -0.19
C ASN A 9 2.99 12.42 0.96
N MET A 10 3.77 11.72 1.80
CA MET A 10 4.45 12.32 2.96
C MET A 10 5.92 12.64 2.68
N ASP A 11 6.60 11.76 1.93
CA ASP A 11 8.05 11.83 1.73
C ASP A 11 8.39 12.60 0.46
N GLN A 12 9.20 13.65 0.60
CA GLN A 12 9.84 14.34 -0.53
C GLN A 12 11.21 13.72 -0.78
N TYR A 13 11.31 12.82 -1.76
CA TYR A 13 12.57 12.17 -2.08
C TYR A 13 13.48 13.05 -2.94
N ARG A 14 14.79 13.01 -2.66
CA ARG A 14 15.79 13.63 -3.54
C ARG A 14 15.89 12.85 -4.86
N GLY A 15 16.10 13.57 -5.97
CA GLY A 15 16.19 12.95 -7.30
C GLY A 15 17.32 11.90 -7.43
N ASP A 16 18.46 12.11 -6.78
CA ASP A 16 19.55 11.12 -6.76
C ASP A 16 19.21 9.86 -5.95
N TYR A 17 18.44 10.01 -4.88
CA TYR A 17 17.92 8.90 -4.09
C TYR A 17 16.96 8.04 -4.93
N LEU A 18 16.01 8.68 -5.63
CA LEU A 18 15.10 7.98 -6.56
C LEU A 18 15.88 7.25 -7.66
N ARG A 19 16.82 7.92 -8.34
CA ARG A 19 17.62 7.31 -9.42
C ARG A 19 18.44 6.13 -8.93
N ARG A 20 19.05 6.21 -7.74
CA ARG A 20 19.75 5.08 -7.12
C ARG A 20 18.78 3.90 -6.94
N TRP A 21 17.61 4.14 -6.38
CA TRP A 21 16.65 3.08 -6.10
C TRP A 21 16.01 2.48 -7.34
N LEU A 22 15.80 3.25 -8.41
CA LEU A 22 15.40 2.67 -9.70
C LEU A 22 16.40 1.61 -10.19
N ARG A 23 17.71 1.86 -10.03
CA ARG A 23 18.75 0.86 -10.38
C ARG A 23 18.70 -0.35 -9.45
N GLU A 24 18.50 -0.11 -8.15
CA GLU A 24 18.36 -1.19 -7.17
C GLU A 24 17.15 -2.08 -7.49
N LEU A 25 15.99 -1.50 -7.78
CA LEU A 25 14.76 -2.22 -8.16
C LEU A 25 14.97 -3.01 -9.46
N ALA A 26 15.48 -2.38 -10.52
CA ALA A 26 15.75 -3.07 -11.79
C ALA A 26 16.70 -4.26 -11.60
N SER A 27 17.75 -4.11 -10.79
CA SER A 27 18.70 -5.20 -10.50
C SER A 27 18.08 -6.38 -9.72
N ARG A 28 16.89 -6.20 -9.14
CA ARG A 28 16.14 -7.20 -8.37
C ARG A 28 14.96 -7.78 -9.14
N GLY A 29 14.88 -7.53 -10.45
CA GLY A 29 13.87 -8.15 -11.31
C GLY A 29 12.49 -7.48 -11.26
N TYR A 30 12.38 -6.29 -10.67
CA TYR A 30 11.21 -5.45 -10.88
C TYR A 30 11.17 -4.99 -12.35
N ASP A 31 9.96 -4.96 -12.92
CA ASP A 31 9.71 -4.55 -14.31
C ASP A 31 8.83 -3.29 -14.40
N ALA A 32 8.29 -2.82 -13.28
CA ALA A 32 7.46 -1.62 -13.21
C ALA A 32 7.60 -0.86 -11.89
N VAL A 33 7.29 0.43 -11.93
CA VAL A 33 7.16 1.30 -10.76
C VAL A 33 5.82 2.01 -10.81
N VAL A 34 5.02 1.86 -9.76
CA VAL A 34 3.78 2.62 -9.57
C VAL A 34 4.11 3.88 -8.78
N TRP A 35 3.84 5.04 -9.40
CA TRP A 35 4.24 6.35 -8.89
C TRP A 35 3.04 7.11 -8.33
N GLU A 36 2.91 7.13 -7.01
CA GLU A 36 1.96 7.99 -6.30
C GLU A 36 2.68 9.28 -5.89
N VAL A 37 2.67 10.24 -6.82
CA VAL A 37 3.51 11.45 -6.73
C VAL A 37 2.85 12.60 -5.98
N GLU A 38 1.52 12.63 -5.96
CA GLU A 38 0.68 13.66 -5.32
C GLU A 38 1.21 15.09 -5.51
N ASN A 39 1.74 15.74 -4.48
CA ASN A 39 2.22 17.13 -4.52
C ASN A 39 3.71 17.31 -4.85
N ASN A 40 4.41 16.24 -5.25
CA ASN A 40 5.86 16.25 -5.52
C ASN A 40 6.22 16.71 -6.92
N ILE A 41 5.24 17.12 -7.73
CA ILE A 41 5.45 17.68 -9.05
C ILE A 41 4.81 19.08 -9.09
N ALA A 42 5.50 20.02 -9.71
CA ALA A 42 5.01 21.38 -9.92
C ALA A 42 3.86 21.39 -10.95
N TRP A 43 2.64 21.11 -10.48
CA TRP A 43 1.42 21.07 -11.27
C TRP A 43 0.89 22.46 -11.60
N GLU A 44 0.37 22.60 -12.82
CA GLU A 44 -0.38 23.75 -13.30
C GLU A 44 -1.88 23.60 -13.02
N THR A 45 -2.39 22.36 -12.91
CA THR A 45 -3.80 22.11 -12.60
C THR A 45 -4.14 22.35 -11.13
N CYS A 46 -3.18 22.10 -10.22
CA CYS A 46 -3.32 22.26 -8.75
C CYS A 46 -2.10 22.99 -8.14
N PRO A 47 -1.79 24.23 -8.56
CA PRO A 47 -0.53 24.88 -8.18
C PRO A 47 -0.44 25.15 -6.66
N GLU A 48 -1.55 25.42 -5.99
CA GLU A 48 -1.60 25.63 -4.53
C GLU A 48 -1.26 24.36 -3.73
N CYS A 49 -1.39 23.20 -4.35
CA CYS A 49 -1.20 21.89 -3.74
C CYS A 49 0.27 21.47 -3.75
N CYS A 50 1.09 22.08 -4.62
CA CYS A 50 2.48 21.72 -4.86
C CYS A 50 3.35 21.95 -3.63
N SER A 51 4.20 20.98 -3.32
CA SER A 51 5.24 21.12 -2.31
C SER A 51 6.24 22.21 -2.72
N PRO A 52 6.80 22.99 -1.77
CA PRO A 52 7.94 23.87 -2.05
C PRO A 52 9.15 23.14 -2.64
N ASP A 53 9.29 21.84 -2.33
CA ASP A 53 10.37 20.96 -2.81
C ASP A 53 9.96 20.13 -4.04
N ALA A 54 8.81 20.42 -4.64
CA ALA A 54 8.31 19.68 -5.80
C ALA A 54 9.28 19.74 -6.97
N PHE A 55 9.43 18.61 -7.67
CA PHE A 55 10.18 18.54 -8.91
C PHE A 55 9.53 19.42 -9.98
N SER A 56 10.36 20.11 -10.77
CA SER A 56 9.87 20.61 -12.05
C SER A 56 9.46 19.43 -12.94
N LYS A 57 8.49 19.66 -13.83
CA LYS A 57 8.07 18.65 -14.81
C LYS A 57 9.24 18.15 -15.67
N ALA A 58 10.21 19.00 -15.97
CA ALA A 58 11.40 18.62 -16.73
C ALA A 58 12.30 17.65 -15.94
N GLU A 59 12.60 17.97 -14.69
CA GLU A 59 13.40 17.08 -13.82
C GLU A 59 12.71 15.73 -13.62
N PHE A 60 11.39 15.72 -13.42
CA PHE A 60 10.66 14.47 -13.23
C PHE A 60 10.61 13.64 -14.53
N ARG A 61 10.46 14.26 -15.70
CA ARG A 61 10.60 13.58 -16.99
C ARG A 61 11.96 12.89 -17.14
N ASP A 62 13.04 13.54 -16.69
CA ASP A 62 14.37 12.94 -16.72
C ASP A 62 14.50 11.73 -15.78
N ILE A 63 13.78 11.71 -14.66
CA ILE A 63 13.71 10.54 -13.76
C ILE A 63 12.91 9.42 -14.43
N LEU A 64 11.77 9.74 -15.03
CA LEU A 64 10.93 8.79 -15.75
C LEU A 64 11.61 8.22 -17.01
N ALA A 65 12.49 8.99 -17.66
CA ALA A 65 13.32 8.52 -18.76
C ALA A 65 14.37 7.51 -18.28
N GLU A 66 15.01 7.74 -17.13
CA GLU A 66 15.94 6.77 -16.52
C GLU A 66 15.20 5.50 -16.07
N CYS A 67 14.00 5.64 -15.49
CA CYS A 67 13.11 4.53 -15.15
C CYS A 67 12.92 3.59 -16.36
N ARG A 68 12.50 4.16 -17.50
CA ARG A 68 12.35 3.40 -18.75
C ARG A 68 13.65 2.83 -19.28
N GLY A 69 14.74 3.59 -19.22
CA GLY A 69 16.08 3.14 -19.66
C GLY A 69 16.59 1.93 -18.88
N LEU A 70 16.10 1.72 -17.65
CA LEU A 70 16.38 0.56 -16.81
C LEU A 70 15.41 -0.62 -17.05
N GLY A 71 14.47 -0.49 -17.98
CA GLY A 71 13.44 -1.48 -18.25
C GLY A 71 12.28 -1.46 -17.25
N LEU A 72 12.16 -0.40 -16.44
CA LEU A 72 11.05 -0.22 -15.51
C LEU A 72 9.94 0.61 -16.17
N GLU A 73 8.76 0.02 -16.32
CA GLU A 73 7.56 0.71 -16.77
C GLU A 73 7.05 1.67 -15.67
N PRO A 74 6.98 2.99 -15.91
CA PRO A 74 6.40 3.91 -14.94
C PRO A 74 4.88 4.00 -15.12
N ILE A 75 4.16 3.65 -14.06
CA ILE A 75 2.70 3.65 -13.98
C ILE A 75 2.28 4.82 -13.08
N PRO A 76 1.64 5.89 -13.61
CA PRO A 76 1.13 6.97 -12.77
C PRO A 76 -0.01 6.48 -11.87
N LEU A 77 0.02 6.87 -10.60
CA LEU A 77 -1.09 6.73 -9.65
C LEU A 77 -1.54 8.12 -9.19
N PHE A 78 -2.82 8.41 -9.42
CA PHE A 78 -3.46 9.65 -9.02
C PHE A 78 -4.72 9.35 -8.20
N GLN A 79 -4.82 9.94 -7.01
CA GLN A 79 -5.98 9.78 -6.13
C GLN A 79 -7.18 10.58 -6.63
N THR A 80 -8.26 9.88 -7.01
CA THR A 80 -9.43 10.49 -7.69
C THR A 80 -10.73 10.51 -6.89
N ILE A 81 -10.73 10.03 -5.64
CA ILE A 81 -11.90 10.08 -4.77
C ILE A 81 -11.51 10.15 -3.29
N GLY A 82 -10.92 9.08 -2.73
CA GLY A 82 -10.28 9.06 -1.42
C GLY A 82 -8.89 9.69 -1.46
N HIS A 83 -8.23 9.72 -0.30
CA HIS A 83 -6.88 10.27 -0.10
C HIS A 83 -6.66 11.66 -0.69
N ALA A 84 -7.67 12.51 -0.55
CA ALA A 84 -7.68 13.86 -1.12
C ALA A 84 -7.07 14.93 -0.17
N GLU A 85 -6.45 14.53 0.94
CA GLU A 85 -6.02 15.46 2.00
C GLU A 85 -5.05 16.51 1.49
N TYR A 86 -4.12 16.12 0.61
CA TYR A 86 -3.13 17.03 0.03
C TYR A 86 -3.75 18.13 -0.83
N VAL A 87 -4.99 17.95 -1.32
CA VAL A 87 -5.73 18.94 -2.11
C VAL A 87 -6.75 19.68 -1.26
N LEU A 88 -7.61 18.94 -0.54
CA LEU A 88 -8.78 19.50 0.15
C LEU A 88 -8.44 20.26 1.43
N LYS A 89 -7.18 20.21 1.89
CA LYS A 89 -6.67 21.13 2.92
C LYS A 89 -6.54 22.57 2.44
N HIS A 90 -6.49 22.81 1.12
CA HIS A 90 -6.36 24.14 0.53
C HIS A 90 -7.72 24.77 0.26
N ALA A 91 -7.87 26.05 0.65
CA ALA A 91 -9.15 26.77 0.56
C ALA A 91 -9.79 26.80 -0.84
N PRO A 92 -9.04 26.96 -1.95
CA PRO A 92 -9.63 26.96 -3.30
C PRO A 92 -10.39 25.68 -3.65
N TYR A 93 -10.00 24.53 -3.10
CA TYR A 93 -10.59 23.23 -3.44
C TYR A 93 -11.58 22.71 -2.39
N ALA A 94 -11.79 23.44 -1.29
CA ALA A 94 -12.64 23.00 -0.19
C ALA A 94 -14.11 22.74 -0.60
N HIS A 95 -14.57 23.37 -1.69
CA HIS A 95 -15.92 23.16 -2.23
C HIS A 95 -16.11 21.76 -2.86
N LEU A 96 -15.03 21.03 -3.15
CA LEU A 96 -15.06 19.68 -3.73
C LEU A 96 -15.22 18.56 -2.69
N LYS A 97 -15.23 18.87 -1.39
CA LYS A 97 -15.32 17.88 -0.30
C LYS A 97 -16.64 17.12 -0.30
N GLU A 98 -16.60 15.84 0.07
CA GLU A 98 -17.81 15.08 0.42
C GLU A 98 -18.41 15.59 1.72
N LEU A 99 -17.58 15.81 2.74
CA LEU A 99 -18.01 16.36 4.04
C LEU A 99 -17.20 17.62 4.36
N PRO A 100 -17.84 18.76 4.72
CA PRO A 100 -17.14 20.03 4.95
C PRO A 100 -16.00 19.97 5.99
N GLU A 101 -16.21 19.18 7.03
CA GLU A 101 -15.31 18.98 8.17
C GLU A 101 -14.17 17.98 7.88
N ARG A 102 -14.24 17.25 6.78
CA ARG A 102 -13.25 16.27 6.34
C ARG A 102 -12.45 16.79 5.14
N ILE A 103 -11.27 16.22 4.95
CA ILE A 103 -10.37 16.58 3.84
C ILE A 103 -9.89 15.35 3.06
N ASP A 104 -10.28 14.16 3.47
CA ASP A 104 -9.81 12.89 2.89
C ASP A 104 -10.58 12.44 1.65
N GLN A 105 -11.74 13.05 1.34
CA GLN A 105 -12.58 12.57 0.26
C GLN A 105 -13.29 13.66 -0.55
N TYR A 106 -13.22 13.52 -1.87
CA TYR A 106 -14.00 14.30 -2.83
C TYR A 106 -15.48 13.86 -2.88
N CYS A 107 -16.35 14.80 -3.27
CA CYS A 107 -17.73 14.54 -3.62
C CYS A 107 -17.83 14.12 -5.11
N PRO A 108 -18.05 12.84 -5.46
CA PRO A 108 -18.11 12.37 -6.85
C PRO A 108 -19.26 12.99 -7.67
N ARG A 109 -20.26 13.60 -7.00
CA ARG A 109 -21.38 14.31 -7.66
C ARG A 109 -21.16 15.81 -7.78
N HIS A 110 -20.04 16.36 -7.32
CA HIS A 110 -19.76 17.77 -7.51
C HIS A 110 -19.50 18.04 -9.01
N PRO A 111 -20.23 18.97 -9.66
CA PRO A 111 -20.13 19.16 -11.11
C PRO A 111 -18.75 19.59 -11.60
N GLU A 112 -17.97 20.23 -10.72
CA GLU A 112 -16.61 20.69 -11.03
C GLU A 112 -15.53 19.62 -10.81
N LEU A 113 -15.83 18.52 -10.10
CA LEU A 113 -14.82 17.52 -9.76
C LEU A 113 -14.31 16.76 -10.99
N ALA A 114 -15.20 16.10 -11.74
CA ALA A 114 -14.78 15.30 -12.89
C ALA A 114 -14.03 16.13 -13.95
N PRO A 115 -14.44 17.37 -14.31
CA PRO A 115 -13.65 18.24 -15.17
C PRO A 115 -12.27 18.58 -14.59
N PHE A 116 -12.17 18.83 -13.28
CA PHE A 116 -10.89 19.10 -12.61
C PHE A 116 -9.95 17.89 -12.67
N LEU A 117 -10.43 16.71 -12.26
CA LEU A 117 -9.64 15.47 -12.28
C LEU A 117 -9.21 15.10 -13.70
N ARG A 118 -10.08 15.25 -14.71
CA ARG A 118 -9.72 14.99 -16.12
C ARG A 118 -8.60 15.90 -16.61
N ARG A 119 -8.64 17.20 -16.30
CA ARG A 119 -7.53 18.10 -16.66
C ARG A 119 -6.22 17.67 -16.02
N TRP A 120 -6.27 17.22 -14.77
CA TRP A 120 -5.08 16.77 -14.08
C TRP A 120 -4.56 15.44 -14.65
N ILE A 121 -5.45 14.51 -15.00
CA ILE A 121 -5.06 13.27 -15.71
C ILE A 121 -4.33 13.60 -17.02
N GLU A 122 -4.79 14.57 -17.79
CA GLU A 122 -4.07 15.03 -19.00
C GLU A 122 -2.67 15.55 -18.67
N GLU A 123 -2.52 16.30 -17.58
CA GLU A 123 -1.23 16.81 -17.14
C GLU A 123 -0.30 15.69 -16.65
N TYR A 124 -0.82 14.68 -15.96
CA TYR A 124 -0.07 13.46 -15.67
C TYR A 124 0.40 12.78 -16.95
N LEU A 125 -0.47 12.62 -17.96
CA LEU A 125 -0.10 12.01 -19.24
C LEU A 125 0.95 12.84 -20.00
N ASP A 126 0.93 14.17 -19.90
CA ASP A 126 1.96 15.06 -20.46
C ASP A 126 3.33 14.90 -19.77
N VAL A 127 3.34 14.66 -18.45
CA VAL A 127 4.58 14.43 -17.70
C VAL A 127 5.08 13.00 -17.91
N PHE A 128 4.20 12.02 -17.83
CA PHE A 128 4.58 10.61 -17.94
C PHE A 128 4.84 10.18 -19.38
N GLY A 129 4.23 10.81 -20.39
CA GLY A 129 4.38 10.43 -21.79
C GLY A 129 3.56 9.18 -22.14
N GLU A 130 4.17 8.23 -22.83
CA GLU A 130 3.50 6.97 -23.16
C GLU A 130 3.30 6.12 -21.90
N VAL A 131 2.05 5.73 -21.66
CA VAL A 131 1.57 5.02 -20.48
C VAL A 131 0.60 3.93 -20.93
N ARG A 132 0.83 2.69 -20.49
CA ARG A 132 -0.08 1.55 -20.76
C ARG A 132 -1.13 1.37 -19.67
N ILE A 133 -0.76 1.64 -18.42
CA ILE A 133 -1.65 1.57 -17.25
C ILE A 133 -1.67 2.93 -16.54
N PHE A 134 -2.85 3.45 -16.22
CA PHE A 134 -3.02 4.64 -15.39
C PHE A 134 -3.86 4.30 -14.16
N HIS A 135 -3.28 4.41 -12.97
CA HIS A 135 -3.95 4.05 -11.73
C HIS A 135 -4.71 5.26 -11.16
N LEU A 136 -6.02 5.14 -11.02
CA LEU A 136 -6.95 6.18 -10.56
C LEU A 136 -7.10 6.22 -9.03
N GLY A 137 -6.18 5.59 -8.30
CA GLY A 137 -6.30 5.31 -6.85
C GLY A 137 -7.62 4.62 -6.52
N ALA A 138 -8.49 5.39 -5.87
CA ALA A 138 -9.89 5.07 -5.59
C ALA A 138 -10.17 4.07 -4.46
N ASP A 139 -9.24 4.04 -3.51
CA ASP A 139 -9.36 3.35 -2.23
C ASP A 139 -10.02 4.20 -1.14
N GLU A 140 -10.45 3.53 -0.07
CA GLU A 140 -10.74 4.10 1.24
C GLU A 140 -11.70 5.30 1.27
N ALA A 141 -12.66 5.35 0.33
CA ALA A 141 -13.70 6.38 0.27
C ALA A 141 -14.81 6.12 1.31
N TRP A 142 -14.45 6.08 2.59
CA TRP A 142 -15.33 5.70 3.71
C TRP A 142 -16.43 6.73 4.03
N SER A 143 -16.35 7.94 3.51
CA SER A 143 -17.39 8.98 3.65
C SER A 143 -18.36 9.01 2.47
N LEU A 144 -18.21 8.12 1.50
CA LEU A 144 -19.01 8.10 0.27
C LEU A 144 -20.51 8.12 0.58
N GLY A 145 -21.25 8.99 -0.11
CA GLY A 145 -22.69 9.06 0.06
C GLY A 145 -23.16 9.93 1.21
N ALA A 146 -22.28 10.63 1.93
CA ALA A 146 -22.62 11.42 3.10
C ALA A 146 -23.14 12.83 2.76
N CYS A 147 -22.74 13.43 1.63
CA CYS A 147 -23.20 14.78 1.26
C CYS A 147 -24.63 14.78 0.67
N PRO A 148 -25.40 15.88 0.74
CA PRO A 148 -26.78 15.91 0.22
C PRO A 148 -26.91 15.51 -1.26
N ARG A 149 -25.93 15.83 -2.11
CA ARG A 149 -25.94 15.46 -3.53
C ARG A 149 -25.75 13.97 -3.73
N CYS A 150 -24.78 13.40 -3.00
CA CYS A 150 -24.46 11.98 -3.05
C CYS A 150 -25.56 11.14 -2.40
N GLN A 151 -26.16 11.60 -1.29
CA GLN A 151 -27.33 10.99 -0.66
C GLN A 151 -28.50 10.88 -1.64
N ALA A 152 -28.85 11.98 -2.32
CA ALA A 152 -29.93 11.98 -3.31
C ALA A 152 -29.66 10.97 -4.45
N TYR A 153 -28.41 10.86 -4.90
CA TYR A 153 -28.02 9.86 -5.90
C TYR A 153 -28.14 8.43 -5.38
N ALA A 154 -27.55 8.15 -4.22
CA ALA A 154 -27.55 6.81 -3.62
C ALA A 154 -28.96 6.32 -3.29
N GLN A 155 -29.87 7.23 -2.90
CA GLN A 155 -31.30 6.93 -2.69
C GLN A 155 -32.02 6.56 -3.99
N ALA A 156 -31.67 7.19 -5.12
CA ALA A 156 -32.28 6.90 -6.42
C ALA A 156 -31.67 5.67 -7.11
N HIS A 157 -30.43 5.32 -6.77
CA HIS A 157 -29.64 4.25 -7.37
C HIS A 157 -29.10 3.32 -6.27
N SER A 158 -27.81 3.43 -5.95
CA SER A 158 -27.18 2.77 -4.81
C SER A 158 -25.88 3.48 -4.44
N LEU A 159 -25.33 3.17 -3.26
CA LEU A 159 -24.00 3.65 -2.87
C LEU A 159 -22.89 3.06 -3.74
N SER A 160 -23.01 1.79 -4.12
CA SER A 160 -22.12 1.13 -5.08
C SER A 160 -22.12 1.82 -6.45
N SER A 161 -23.31 2.11 -6.99
CA SER A 161 -23.44 2.81 -8.29
C SER A 161 -22.78 4.20 -8.24
N LEU A 162 -22.89 4.91 -7.12
CA LEU A 162 -22.23 6.20 -6.93
C LEU A 162 -20.71 6.12 -7.13
N TYR A 163 -20.07 5.08 -6.56
CA TYR A 163 -18.64 4.82 -6.74
C TYR A 163 -18.32 4.46 -8.20
N ILE A 164 -19.00 3.44 -8.74
CA ILE A 164 -18.70 2.87 -10.06
C ILE A 164 -18.88 3.89 -11.16
N ASP A 165 -19.96 4.66 -11.13
CA ASP A 165 -20.27 5.62 -12.18
C ASP A 165 -19.22 6.74 -12.24
N HIS A 166 -18.67 7.13 -11.08
CA HIS A 166 -17.53 8.05 -11.01
C HIS A 166 -16.27 7.44 -11.61
N ILE A 167 -15.92 6.21 -11.22
CA ILE A 167 -14.73 5.52 -11.73
C ILE A 167 -14.83 5.25 -13.24
N ASN A 168 -15.95 4.70 -13.72
CA ASN A 168 -16.20 4.48 -15.14
C ASN A 168 -16.12 5.79 -15.94
N ALA A 169 -16.63 6.90 -15.39
CA ALA A 169 -16.57 8.20 -16.05
C ALA A 169 -15.14 8.77 -16.18
N LEU A 170 -14.22 8.42 -15.27
CA LEU A 170 -12.80 8.77 -15.35
C LEU A 170 -11.99 7.78 -16.18
N ALA A 171 -12.37 6.50 -16.16
CA ALA A 171 -11.74 5.43 -16.92
C ALA A 171 -12.02 5.53 -18.43
N ALA A 172 -13.25 5.90 -18.84
CA ALA A 172 -13.65 5.87 -20.25
C ALA A 172 -12.72 6.66 -21.21
N PRO A 173 -12.25 7.89 -20.87
CA PRO A 173 -11.27 8.60 -21.70
C PRO A 173 -9.92 7.90 -21.83
N LEU A 174 -9.47 7.19 -20.79
CA LEU A 174 -8.23 6.40 -20.82
C LEU A 174 -8.36 5.20 -21.74
N VAL A 175 -9.47 4.45 -21.61
CA VAL A 175 -9.79 3.30 -22.46
C VAL A 175 -9.86 3.72 -23.94
N ALA A 176 -10.50 4.86 -24.23
CA ALA A 176 -10.58 5.39 -25.60
C ALA A 176 -9.21 5.72 -26.22
N ARG A 177 -8.17 5.90 -25.40
CA ARG A 177 -6.78 6.11 -25.81
C ARG A 177 -5.95 4.83 -25.84
N GLY A 178 -6.53 3.68 -25.50
CA GLY A 178 -5.83 2.40 -25.36
C GLY A 178 -5.01 2.29 -24.06
N ILE A 179 -5.29 3.14 -23.06
CA ILE A 179 -4.66 3.09 -21.74
C ILE A 179 -5.58 2.29 -20.81
N ALA A 180 -5.05 1.24 -20.17
CA ALA A 180 -5.78 0.47 -19.17
C ALA A 180 -5.90 1.28 -17.87
N PRO A 181 -7.11 1.66 -17.43
CA PRO A 181 -7.29 2.23 -16.11
C PRO A 181 -7.03 1.17 -15.03
N ALA A 182 -6.54 1.58 -13.87
CA ALA A 182 -6.41 0.71 -12.70
C ALA A 182 -6.99 1.37 -11.45
N ILE A 183 -7.45 0.57 -10.49
CA ILE A 183 -7.90 1.03 -9.18
C ILE A 183 -7.48 0.05 -8.09
N TRP A 184 -7.43 0.52 -6.85
CA TRP A 184 -7.40 -0.35 -5.69
C TRP A 184 -8.74 -1.08 -5.53
N ALA A 185 -8.69 -2.35 -5.15
CA ALA A 185 -9.86 -3.22 -5.20
C ALA A 185 -10.77 -3.16 -3.96
N ASP A 186 -10.35 -2.51 -2.87
CA ASP A 186 -11.02 -2.54 -1.57
C ASP A 186 -12.46 -2.07 -1.63
N MET A 187 -12.73 -0.94 -2.30
CA MET A 187 -14.09 -0.40 -2.41
C MET A 187 -15.01 -1.33 -3.23
N ALA A 188 -14.49 -1.93 -4.30
CA ALA A 188 -15.25 -2.88 -5.12
C ALA A 188 -15.49 -4.22 -4.39
N LEU A 189 -14.58 -4.64 -3.51
CA LEU A 189 -14.74 -5.83 -2.67
C LEU A 189 -15.64 -5.56 -1.46
N HIS A 190 -15.65 -4.34 -0.93
CA HIS A 190 -16.54 -3.92 0.17
C HIS A 190 -18.01 -3.84 -0.29
N TYR A 191 -18.22 -3.44 -1.54
CA TYR A 191 -19.54 -3.40 -2.18
C TYR A 191 -19.55 -4.35 -3.39
N PRO A 192 -19.65 -5.68 -3.20
CA PRO A 192 -19.44 -6.66 -4.27
C PRO A 192 -20.45 -6.55 -5.42
N GLU A 193 -21.64 -5.99 -5.20
CA GLU A 193 -22.57 -5.63 -6.27
C GLU A 193 -22.00 -4.59 -7.24
N ALA A 194 -20.95 -3.88 -6.82
CA ALA A 194 -20.23 -2.94 -7.67
C ALA A 194 -19.46 -3.61 -8.81
N LEU A 195 -19.13 -4.89 -8.66
CA LEU A 195 -18.41 -5.63 -9.67
C LEU A 195 -19.27 -5.92 -10.90
N ASP A 196 -20.59 -5.85 -10.82
CA ASP A 196 -21.48 -6.17 -11.95
C ASP A 196 -21.42 -5.13 -13.06
N THR A 197 -21.16 -3.86 -12.71
CA THR A 197 -21.19 -2.72 -13.66
C THR A 197 -19.86 -2.00 -13.81
N LEU A 198 -18.84 -2.35 -13.01
CA LEU A 198 -17.48 -1.84 -13.19
C LEU A 198 -16.90 -2.33 -14.52
N SER A 199 -16.31 -1.41 -15.30
CA SER A 199 -15.73 -1.75 -16.60
C SER A 199 -14.68 -2.86 -16.48
N ARG A 200 -14.75 -3.86 -17.37
CA ARG A 200 -13.79 -4.96 -17.45
C ARG A 200 -12.45 -4.58 -18.05
N ASP A 201 -12.34 -3.36 -18.59
CA ASP A 201 -11.06 -2.79 -19.02
C ASP A 201 -10.21 -2.30 -17.83
N ILE A 202 -10.80 -2.21 -16.62
CA ILE A 202 -10.11 -1.76 -15.41
C ILE A 202 -9.32 -2.91 -14.78
N VAL A 203 -8.06 -2.66 -14.48
CA VAL A 203 -7.19 -3.56 -13.72
C VAL A 203 -7.40 -3.33 -12.22
N LEU A 204 -7.58 -4.39 -11.45
CA LEU A 204 -7.79 -4.32 -10.00
C LEU A 204 -6.52 -4.64 -9.24
N TYR A 205 -6.14 -3.75 -8.32
CA TYR A 205 -4.99 -3.91 -7.43
C TYR A 205 -5.52 -4.36 -6.06
N ASP A 206 -5.47 -5.66 -5.79
CA ASP A 206 -6.01 -6.31 -4.60
C ASP A 206 -5.00 -6.29 -3.45
N TRP A 207 -5.18 -5.34 -2.54
CA TRP A 207 -4.25 -5.11 -1.45
C TRP A 207 -4.65 -5.80 -0.14
N ASN A 208 -3.66 -6.41 0.51
CA ASN A 208 -3.83 -7.00 1.84
C ASN A 208 -2.47 -7.10 2.55
N TYR A 209 -2.32 -6.37 3.66
CA TYR A 209 -1.02 -6.15 4.31
C TYR A 209 -0.80 -6.94 5.60
N SER A 210 -1.86 -7.52 6.16
CA SER A 210 -1.83 -7.99 7.56
C SER A 210 -2.08 -9.48 7.72
N ILE A 211 -2.37 -10.21 6.64
CA ILE A 211 -2.72 -11.62 6.68
C ILE A 211 -1.83 -12.45 5.76
N TYR A 212 -1.45 -13.62 6.27
CA TYR A 212 -0.57 -14.59 5.63
C TYR A 212 -1.03 -16.01 5.98
N ARG A 213 -0.59 -16.98 5.17
CA ARG A 213 -0.87 -18.40 5.34
C ARG A 213 -0.23 -18.88 6.65
N GLY A 214 -0.98 -19.64 7.45
CA GLY A 214 -0.60 -20.04 8.80
C GLY A 214 -1.28 -19.24 9.93
N SER A 215 -2.01 -18.17 9.60
CA SER A 215 -2.72 -17.36 10.62
C SER A 215 -4.04 -17.98 11.10
N GLY A 216 -4.58 -18.97 10.36
CA GLY A 216 -5.90 -19.55 10.62
C GLY A 216 -7.07 -18.61 10.38
N GLN A 217 -6.82 -17.43 9.80
CA GLN A 217 -7.80 -16.38 9.55
C GLN A 217 -7.70 -15.85 8.12
N VAL A 218 -8.81 -15.32 7.62
CA VAL A 218 -8.86 -14.51 6.39
C VAL A 218 -9.51 -13.16 6.67
N PHE A 219 -9.12 -12.18 5.87
CA PHE A 219 -9.81 -10.90 5.84
C PHE A 219 -10.94 -10.96 4.81
N VAL A 220 -12.15 -10.61 5.22
CA VAL A 220 -13.31 -10.47 4.34
C VAL A 220 -13.71 -9.01 4.33
N TRP A 221 -13.66 -8.37 3.15
CA TRP A 221 -14.05 -6.98 2.99
C TRP A 221 -15.50 -6.77 3.48
N GLY A 222 -15.71 -5.71 4.26
CA GLY A 222 -17.00 -5.44 4.92
C GLY A 222 -17.25 -6.22 6.22
N GLN A 223 -16.46 -7.25 6.53
CA GLN A 223 -16.61 -8.08 7.74
C GLN A 223 -15.39 -8.03 8.66
N GLY A 224 -14.18 -7.85 8.12
CA GLY A 224 -12.93 -7.89 8.86
C GLY A 224 -12.34 -9.30 8.94
N LEU A 225 -11.55 -9.57 9.97
CA LEU A 225 -10.91 -10.88 10.17
C LEU A 225 -11.92 -11.93 10.61
N ARG A 226 -11.83 -13.10 9.98
CA ARG A 226 -12.70 -14.25 10.24
C ARG A 226 -11.89 -15.53 10.25
N ARG A 227 -12.18 -16.40 11.22
CA ARG A 227 -11.87 -17.82 11.13
C ARG A 227 -12.91 -18.51 10.26
N ARG A 228 -12.60 -19.72 9.81
CA ARG A 228 -13.52 -20.55 9.03
C ARG A 228 -14.89 -20.71 9.70
N ASP A 229 -14.92 -20.97 11.00
CA ASP A 229 -16.15 -21.19 11.78
C ASP A 229 -16.99 -19.92 11.98
N GLU A 230 -16.45 -18.76 11.62
CA GLU A 230 -17.09 -17.45 11.75
C GLU A 230 -17.64 -16.92 10.41
N LEU A 231 -17.39 -17.62 9.29
CA LEU A 231 -17.87 -17.22 7.97
C LEU A 231 -19.36 -17.55 7.81
N ASP A 232 -20.16 -16.55 7.43
CA ASP A 232 -21.57 -16.76 7.14
C ASP A 232 -21.79 -17.54 5.82
N ALA A 233 -23.03 -18.01 5.63
CA ALA A 233 -23.39 -18.82 4.47
C ALA A 233 -23.26 -18.08 3.13
N GLU A 234 -23.50 -16.77 3.11
CA GLU A 234 -23.39 -15.95 1.89
C GLU A 234 -21.93 -15.81 1.47
N THR A 235 -21.06 -15.54 2.43
CA THR A 235 -19.60 -15.44 2.26
C THR A 235 -19.04 -16.77 1.78
N CYS A 236 -19.48 -17.89 2.38
CA CYS A 236 -19.08 -19.22 1.93
C CYS A 236 -19.59 -19.53 0.52
N ALA A 237 -20.81 -19.13 0.16
CA ALA A 237 -21.33 -19.32 -1.19
C ALA A 237 -20.57 -18.50 -2.24
N ARG A 238 -20.21 -17.26 -1.91
CA ARG A 238 -19.49 -16.34 -2.81
C ARG A 238 -18.01 -16.70 -2.96
N PHE A 239 -17.33 -16.91 -1.83
CA PHE A 239 -15.88 -17.02 -1.77
C PHE A 239 -15.36 -18.43 -1.50
N GLY A 240 -16.22 -19.37 -1.09
CA GLY A 240 -15.83 -20.73 -0.72
C GLY A 240 -14.92 -21.44 -1.72
N PRO A 241 -15.23 -21.42 -3.04
CA PRO A 241 -14.37 -22.03 -4.05
C PRO A 241 -12.96 -21.44 -4.14
N TYR A 242 -12.76 -20.20 -3.69
CA TYR A 242 -11.48 -19.49 -3.73
C TYR A 242 -10.76 -19.54 -2.38
N LEU A 243 -11.51 -19.56 -1.28
CA LEU A 243 -11.00 -19.77 0.07
C LEU A 243 -10.48 -21.19 0.26
N PHE A 244 -11.14 -22.18 -0.36
CA PHE A 244 -10.83 -23.60 -0.24
C PHE A 244 -10.81 -24.26 -1.62
N PRO A 245 -9.85 -23.91 -2.50
CA PRO A 245 -9.84 -24.38 -3.89
C PRO A 245 -9.64 -25.89 -4.03
N GLU A 246 -9.08 -26.52 -3.00
CA GLU A 246 -8.87 -27.98 -2.92
C GLU A 246 -9.84 -28.67 -1.95
N GLY A 247 -10.93 -28.00 -1.57
CA GLY A 247 -11.89 -28.46 -0.57
C GLY A 247 -11.59 -27.98 0.85
N ASP A 248 -12.61 -28.02 1.70
CA ASP A 248 -12.63 -27.45 3.05
C ASP A 248 -12.52 -28.55 4.14
N GLU A 249 -11.67 -29.56 3.95
CA GLU A 249 -11.49 -30.59 4.99
C GLU A 249 -10.95 -29.99 6.31
N PRO A 250 -11.30 -30.55 7.49
CA PRO A 250 -10.75 -30.08 8.76
C PRO A 250 -9.22 -30.05 8.77
N GLY A 251 -8.63 -28.93 9.21
CA GLY A 251 -7.19 -28.70 9.21
C GLY A 251 -6.64 -28.03 7.95
N ARG A 252 -7.44 -27.87 6.89
CA ARG A 252 -7.09 -26.99 5.77
C ARG A 252 -7.29 -25.53 6.17
N GLU A 253 -6.29 -24.72 5.88
CA GLU A 253 -6.34 -23.28 6.09
C GLU A 253 -6.99 -22.59 4.89
N PRO A 254 -7.71 -21.47 5.14
CA PRO A 254 -8.24 -20.67 4.06
C PRO A 254 -7.10 -20.00 3.26
N GLU A 255 -7.28 -19.91 1.94
CA GLU A 255 -6.32 -19.27 1.05
C GLU A 255 -6.24 -17.76 1.30
N THR A 256 -5.02 -17.23 1.43
CA THR A 256 -4.76 -15.79 1.47
C THR A 256 -4.79 -15.18 0.07
N PHE A 257 -5.16 -13.90 -0.06
CA PHE A 257 -5.36 -13.26 -1.36
C PHE A 257 -6.36 -14.01 -2.27
N TYR A 258 -7.30 -14.77 -1.69
CA TYR A 258 -8.36 -15.48 -2.43
C TYR A 258 -9.24 -14.54 -3.26
N THR A 259 -9.35 -13.28 -2.84
CA THR A 259 -10.06 -12.22 -3.55
C THR A 259 -9.48 -11.99 -4.94
N ALA A 260 -8.18 -12.18 -5.14
CA ALA A 260 -7.56 -12.05 -6.45
C ALA A 260 -8.07 -13.11 -7.45
N ASP A 261 -8.20 -14.35 -6.99
CA ASP A 261 -8.76 -15.44 -7.80
C ASP A 261 -10.26 -15.22 -8.07
N TYR A 262 -11.01 -14.77 -7.05
CA TYR A 262 -12.41 -14.39 -7.19
C TYR A 262 -12.62 -13.28 -8.24
N LEU A 263 -11.86 -12.19 -8.13
CA LEU A 263 -11.94 -11.05 -9.05
C LEU A 263 -11.56 -11.44 -10.47
N THR A 264 -10.54 -12.30 -10.64
CA THR A 264 -10.18 -12.83 -11.96
C THR A 264 -11.31 -13.66 -12.55
N ALA A 265 -11.99 -14.48 -11.74
CA ALA A 265 -13.16 -15.23 -12.18
C ALA A 265 -14.36 -14.35 -12.56
N GLN A 266 -14.42 -13.10 -12.07
CA GLN A 266 -15.38 -12.09 -12.53
C GLN A 266 -14.98 -11.40 -13.85
N GLY A 267 -13.82 -11.74 -14.42
CA GLY A 267 -13.35 -11.25 -15.72
C GLY A 267 -12.42 -10.04 -15.66
N PHE A 268 -11.87 -9.71 -14.49
CA PHE A 268 -10.90 -8.63 -14.34
C PHE A 268 -9.45 -9.11 -14.49
N GLN A 269 -8.56 -8.22 -14.91
CA GLN A 269 -7.14 -8.39 -14.65
C GLN A 269 -6.84 -7.96 -13.21
N VAL A 270 -6.06 -8.76 -12.48
CA VAL A 270 -5.82 -8.53 -11.05
C VAL A 270 -4.35 -8.60 -10.70
N VAL A 271 -3.88 -7.66 -9.89
CA VAL A 271 -2.52 -7.57 -9.32
C VAL A 271 -2.63 -7.73 -7.81
N THR A 272 -1.84 -8.64 -7.21
CA THR A 272 -1.81 -8.79 -5.74
C THR A 272 -0.86 -7.76 -5.10
N CYS A 273 -1.27 -7.15 -4.00
CA CYS A 273 -0.53 -6.03 -3.40
C CYS A 273 -0.24 -6.24 -1.90
N PRO A 274 0.91 -6.84 -1.54
CA PRO A 274 1.39 -6.86 -0.16
C PRO A 274 2.04 -5.51 0.20
N ALA A 275 2.53 -5.38 1.42
CA ALA A 275 3.29 -4.19 1.85
C ALA A 275 4.64 -4.53 2.47
N ALA A 276 5.64 -3.69 2.21
CA ALA A 276 6.91 -3.63 2.92
C ALA A 276 6.91 -2.60 4.07
N ALA A 277 5.98 -1.64 4.03
CA ALA A 277 5.69 -0.69 5.09
C ALA A 277 4.19 -0.35 5.07
N SER A 278 3.46 -0.50 6.18
CA SER A 278 2.00 -0.27 6.23
C SER A 278 1.48 0.13 7.62
N HIS A 279 0.19 0.43 7.73
CA HIS A 279 -0.46 0.86 8.98
C HIS A 279 -0.17 -0.09 10.16
N GLY A 280 0.28 0.47 11.28
CA GLY A 280 0.67 -0.25 12.50
C GLY A 280 2.16 -0.53 12.62
N ASP A 281 2.96 -0.16 11.62
CA ASP A 281 4.42 -0.18 11.71
C ASP A 281 4.93 0.90 12.66
N SER A 282 6.07 0.60 13.28
CA SER A 282 6.83 1.61 13.97
C SER A 282 7.53 2.52 12.97
N VAL A 283 7.66 3.82 13.29
CA VAL A 283 8.48 4.78 12.55
C VAL A 283 9.98 4.54 12.70
N PHE A 284 10.39 3.65 13.62
CA PHE A 284 11.80 3.32 13.87
C PHE A 284 12.22 1.99 13.23
N ALA A 285 11.30 1.03 13.12
CA ALA A 285 11.61 -0.30 12.60
C ALA A 285 10.38 -0.94 11.92
N PRO A 286 10.58 -1.67 10.81
CA PRO A 286 9.50 -2.38 10.14
C PRO A 286 9.03 -3.59 10.94
N ARG A 287 7.74 -3.97 10.77
CA ARG A 287 7.21 -5.26 11.21
C ARG A 287 7.68 -6.38 10.29
N THR A 288 8.98 -6.68 10.36
CA THR A 288 9.71 -7.51 9.38
C THR A 288 9.00 -8.81 9.07
N TRP A 289 8.58 -9.58 10.08
CA TRP A 289 7.95 -10.88 9.86
C TRP A 289 6.56 -10.79 9.23
N LEU A 290 5.78 -9.78 9.61
CA LEU A 290 4.45 -9.57 9.04
C LEU A 290 4.57 -9.36 7.54
N HIS A 291 5.40 -8.38 7.16
CA HIS A 291 5.58 -7.97 5.77
C HIS A 291 6.26 -9.05 4.94
N LEU A 292 7.27 -9.72 5.50
CA LEU A 292 8.02 -10.73 4.78
C LEU A 292 7.16 -11.95 4.43
N VAL A 293 6.36 -12.47 5.38
CA VAL A 293 5.50 -13.64 5.11
C VAL A 293 4.35 -13.25 4.18
N ASN A 294 3.72 -12.09 4.40
CA ASN A 294 2.66 -11.58 3.52
C ASN A 294 3.16 -11.34 2.08
N THR A 295 4.36 -10.78 1.92
CA THR A 295 4.97 -10.57 0.60
C THR A 295 5.28 -11.90 -0.08
N TYR A 296 5.80 -12.89 0.66
CA TYR A 296 6.06 -14.23 0.13
C TYR A 296 4.80 -14.88 -0.43
N ASP A 297 3.71 -14.88 0.35
CA ASP A 297 2.45 -15.48 -0.07
C ASP A 297 1.84 -14.72 -1.26
N SER A 298 1.90 -13.39 -1.23
CA SER A 298 1.34 -12.54 -2.28
C SER A 298 2.04 -12.70 -3.62
N PHE A 299 3.38 -12.72 -3.62
CA PHE A 299 4.18 -12.87 -4.84
C PHE A 299 4.06 -14.27 -5.43
N ARG A 300 3.91 -15.29 -4.58
CA ARG A 300 3.58 -16.64 -5.06
C ARG A 300 2.17 -16.71 -5.63
N LYS A 301 1.20 -16.02 -5.01
CA LYS A 301 -0.17 -15.92 -5.53
C LYS A 301 -0.19 -15.23 -6.89
N GLY A 302 0.52 -14.11 -7.07
CA GLY A 302 0.53 -13.33 -8.32
C GLY A 302 1.40 -13.89 -9.46
N ALA A 303 2.13 -14.98 -9.23
CA ALA A 303 3.02 -15.59 -10.24
C ALA A 303 2.31 -16.37 -11.38
N PRO A 304 1.21 -17.11 -11.15
CA PRO A 304 0.50 -17.84 -12.20
C PRO A 304 -0.10 -16.90 -13.26
N PRO A 305 -0.25 -17.37 -14.52
CA PRO A 305 -0.56 -16.51 -15.66
C PRO A 305 -1.99 -15.97 -15.71
N HIS A 306 -2.91 -16.46 -14.88
CA HIS A 306 -4.27 -15.90 -14.80
C HIS A 306 -4.30 -14.57 -14.04
N LEU A 307 -3.27 -14.29 -13.23
CA LEU A 307 -3.09 -13.00 -12.54
C LEU A 307 -2.10 -12.12 -13.32
N ALA A 308 -2.27 -10.80 -13.21
CA ALA A 308 -1.44 -9.83 -13.92
C ALA A 308 -0.09 -9.59 -13.23
N GLY A 309 0.08 -10.05 -11.98
CA GLY A 309 1.33 -9.99 -11.24
C GLY A 309 1.18 -9.57 -9.79
N SER A 310 2.23 -8.96 -9.24
CA SER A 310 2.25 -8.41 -7.88
C SER A 310 2.88 -7.02 -7.82
N LEU A 311 2.39 -6.18 -6.89
CA LEU A 311 2.91 -4.84 -6.57
C LEU A 311 3.32 -4.79 -5.10
N LEU A 312 4.61 -4.70 -4.80
CA LEU A 312 5.05 -4.46 -3.42
C LEU A 312 4.79 -2.99 -3.04
N THR A 313 3.88 -2.76 -2.10
CA THR A 313 3.56 -1.41 -1.60
C THR A 313 4.55 -0.94 -0.53
N SER A 314 4.87 0.37 -0.50
CA SER A 314 5.72 0.99 0.52
C SER A 314 5.15 2.35 0.90
N TRP A 315 4.30 2.39 1.93
CA TRP A 315 3.58 3.60 2.33
C TRP A 315 4.47 4.59 3.11
N SER A 316 4.64 5.80 2.57
CA SER A 316 5.52 6.87 3.06
C SER A 316 5.14 7.42 4.42
N VAL A 317 3.86 7.35 4.80
CA VAL A 317 3.36 7.74 6.13
C VAL A 317 3.99 6.94 7.30
N ARG A 318 4.75 5.89 7.00
CA ARG A 318 5.57 5.15 7.98
C ARG A 318 6.98 5.70 8.16
N ILE A 319 7.47 6.55 7.24
CA ILE A 319 8.76 7.27 7.30
C ILE A 319 9.96 6.31 7.30
N LEU A 320 9.76 5.07 6.85
CA LEU A 320 10.82 4.08 6.79
C LEU A 320 11.59 4.20 5.49
N PRO A 321 12.91 4.44 5.51
CA PRO A 321 13.71 4.39 4.30
C PRO A 321 13.69 2.99 3.68
N TRP A 322 13.85 2.87 2.37
CA TRP A 322 13.75 1.58 1.69
C TRP A 322 14.88 0.63 2.07
N GLU A 323 15.99 1.13 2.61
CA GLU A 323 17.09 0.33 3.15
C GLU A 323 16.63 -0.62 4.26
N VAL A 324 15.71 -0.19 5.13
CA VAL A 324 15.19 -1.07 6.20
C VAL A 324 14.11 -2.02 5.68
N GLN A 325 13.62 -1.80 4.45
CA GLN A 325 12.61 -2.63 3.80
C GLN A 325 13.21 -3.70 2.87
N LEU A 326 14.55 -3.79 2.78
CA LEU A 326 15.27 -4.67 1.86
C LEU A 326 14.87 -6.14 1.92
N ALA A 327 14.46 -6.65 3.08
CA ALA A 327 14.00 -8.04 3.20
C ALA A 327 12.77 -8.32 2.31
N CYS A 328 11.85 -7.37 2.18
CA CYS A 328 10.69 -7.52 1.30
C CYS A 328 11.05 -7.21 -0.15
N ILE A 329 11.89 -6.18 -0.38
CA ILE A 329 12.29 -5.74 -1.72
C ILE A 329 13.13 -6.83 -2.43
N ASP A 330 14.04 -7.49 -1.72
CA ASP A 330 14.87 -8.55 -2.29
C ASP A 330 14.10 -9.84 -2.56
N LEU A 331 12.98 -10.05 -1.87
CA LEU A 331 12.20 -11.28 -1.97
C LEU A 331 11.64 -11.49 -3.38
N ALA A 332 11.24 -10.41 -4.04
CA ALA A 332 10.77 -10.41 -5.42
C ALA A 332 11.76 -11.10 -6.37
N GLY A 333 13.00 -10.60 -6.40
CA GLY A 333 14.07 -11.14 -7.23
C GLY A 333 14.48 -12.55 -6.83
N PHE A 334 14.46 -12.85 -5.53
CA PHE A 334 14.71 -14.21 -5.05
C PHE A 334 13.68 -15.21 -5.58
N LEU A 335 12.38 -14.90 -5.51
CA LEU A 335 11.31 -15.78 -5.95
C LEU A 335 11.29 -15.97 -7.47
N GLN A 336 11.65 -14.94 -8.25
CA GLN A 336 11.86 -15.10 -9.69
C GLN A 336 13.00 -16.08 -10.00
N ALA A 337 14.13 -15.95 -9.31
CA ALA A 337 15.28 -16.84 -9.49
C ALA A 337 15.05 -18.24 -8.90
N ASN A 338 14.15 -18.37 -7.93
CA ASN A 338 13.86 -19.60 -7.19
C ASN A 338 12.33 -19.80 -7.03
N PRO A 339 11.58 -20.14 -8.09
CA PRO A 339 10.11 -20.24 -8.02
C PRO A 339 9.60 -21.28 -6.99
N GLY A 340 10.39 -22.32 -6.74
CA GLY A 340 10.13 -23.33 -5.71
C GLY A 340 10.76 -23.06 -4.34
N GLY A 341 11.48 -21.94 -4.18
CA GLY A 341 12.18 -21.60 -2.95
C GLY A 341 11.22 -21.34 -1.79
N SER A 342 11.55 -21.87 -0.62
CA SER A 342 10.81 -21.62 0.61
C SER A 342 11.22 -20.30 1.26
N LEU A 343 10.41 -19.84 2.22
CA LEU A 343 10.77 -18.67 3.02
C LEU A 343 12.07 -18.89 3.82
N ALA A 344 12.33 -20.12 4.27
CA ALA A 344 13.56 -20.48 4.95
C ALA A 344 14.79 -20.40 4.01
N ASP A 345 14.62 -20.80 2.74
CA ASP A 345 15.66 -20.64 1.72
C ASP A 345 15.97 -19.16 1.49
N PHE A 346 14.95 -18.31 1.41
CA PHE A 346 15.12 -16.87 1.32
C PHE A 346 15.87 -16.30 2.53
N GLN A 347 15.46 -16.66 3.75
CA GLN A 347 16.10 -16.19 4.98
C GLN A 347 17.60 -16.52 5.02
N ALA A 348 17.95 -17.76 4.63
CA ALA A 348 19.33 -18.21 4.56
C ALA A 348 20.10 -17.55 3.41
N TRP A 349 19.42 -17.28 2.28
CA TRP A 349 20.00 -16.54 1.16
C TRP A 349 20.26 -15.09 1.54
N PHE A 350 19.29 -14.37 2.11
CA PHE A 350 19.39 -12.96 2.45
C PHE A 350 20.50 -12.69 3.47
N ALA A 351 20.56 -13.47 4.55
CA ALA A 351 21.62 -13.34 5.55
C ALA A 351 23.03 -13.56 4.95
N ARG A 352 23.18 -14.56 4.07
CA ARG A 352 24.41 -14.76 3.31
C ARG A 352 24.66 -13.59 2.37
N TYR A 353 23.69 -13.21 1.55
CA TYR A 353 23.78 -12.26 0.44
C TYR A 353 24.05 -10.82 0.90
N ARG A 354 23.40 -10.38 1.98
CA ARG A 354 23.55 -9.03 2.52
C ARG A 354 24.71 -8.89 3.48
N PHE A 355 24.88 -9.89 4.36
CA PHE A 355 25.77 -9.77 5.51
C PHE A 355 26.95 -10.75 5.51
N GLY A 356 26.95 -11.75 4.62
CA GLY A 356 28.03 -12.75 4.54
C GLY A 356 28.00 -13.74 5.70
N LEU A 357 26.87 -13.86 6.40
CA LEU A 357 26.72 -14.73 7.55
C LEU A 357 26.58 -16.19 7.11
N ARG A 358 27.08 -17.13 7.93
CA ARG A 358 26.92 -18.58 7.67
C ARG A 358 25.48 -19.04 7.82
N ASP A 359 24.77 -18.46 8.79
CA ASP A 359 23.35 -18.62 9.07
C ASP A 359 22.71 -17.24 9.32
N GLY A 360 21.39 -17.16 9.27
CA GLY A 360 20.66 -15.91 9.51
C GLY A 360 19.98 -15.82 10.88
N VAL A 361 20.19 -16.80 11.77
CA VAL A 361 19.33 -16.97 12.95
C VAL A 361 19.39 -15.76 13.87
N GLY A 362 20.60 -15.26 14.15
CA GLY A 362 20.81 -14.07 14.99
C GLY A 362 20.15 -12.82 14.40
N PHE A 363 20.38 -12.57 13.10
CA PHE A 363 19.80 -11.44 12.38
C PHE A 363 18.27 -11.47 12.41
N TRP A 364 17.67 -12.59 12.02
CA TRP A 364 16.21 -12.73 11.94
C TRP A 364 15.54 -12.68 13.32
N ARG A 365 16.22 -13.18 14.37
CA ARG A 365 15.78 -13.01 15.75
C ARG A 365 15.78 -11.53 16.16
N ALA A 366 16.84 -10.80 15.84
CA ALA A 366 16.95 -9.37 16.15
C ALA A 366 15.85 -8.56 15.44
N CYS A 367 15.61 -8.81 14.14
CA CYS A 367 14.49 -8.22 13.40
C CYS A 367 13.14 -8.48 14.08
N GLY A 368 12.90 -9.71 14.54
CA GLY A 368 11.65 -10.08 15.20
C GLY A 368 11.44 -9.39 16.54
N LEU A 369 12.51 -9.10 17.28
CA LEU A 369 12.43 -8.36 18.54
C LEU A 369 12.14 -6.87 18.30
N LEU A 370 12.79 -6.24 17.30
CA LEU A 370 12.54 -4.84 16.92
C LEU A 370 11.15 -4.62 16.31
N SER A 371 10.58 -5.64 15.66
CA SER A 371 9.31 -5.53 14.95
C SER A 371 8.10 -5.25 15.86
N LYS A 372 8.23 -5.35 17.19
CA LYS A 372 7.09 -5.25 18.10
C LYS A 372 6.86 -3.79 18.50
N ALA A 373 5.77 -3.16 18.06
CA ALA A 373 5.46 -1.77 18.40
C ALA A 373 5.11 -1.55 19.90
N CYS A 374 5.25 -0.30 20.35
CA CYS A 374 4.74 0.24 21.62
C CYS A 374 4.08 1.61 21.42
N LEU A 375 3.48 2.15 22.48
CA LEU A 375 3.01 3.53 22.53
C LEU A 375 4.10 4.51 22.07
N PHE A 376 3.71 5.51 21.26
CA PHE A 376 4.60 6.52 20.66
C PHE A 376 5.69 5.96 19.74
N SER A 377 5.49 4.75 19.21
CA SER A 377 6.39 4.20 18.20
C SER A 377 5.81 4.24 16.79
N ASP A 378 4.52 4.54 16.62
CA ASP A 378 3.81 4.56 15.34
C ASP A 378 3.32 5.97 14.97
N SER A 379 3.01 6.18 13.69
CA SER A 379 2.61 7.50 13.19
C SER A 379 1.35 8.06 13.88
N VAL A 380 0.39 7.21 14.24
CA VAL A 380 -0.90 7.66 14.80
C VAL A 380 -0.72 8.21 16.20
N THR A 381 0.01 7.48 17.05
CA THR A 381 0.29 7.94 18.42
C THR A 381 1.18 9.18 18.44
N LEU A 382 2.03 9.35 17.43
CA LEU A 382 2.85 10.55 17.22
C LEU A 382 2.09 11.73 16.57
N GLY A 383 0.85 11.55 16.13
CA GLY A 383 0.04 12.60 15.48
C GLY A 383 0.44 12.89 14.04
N ILE A 384 1.10 11.96 13.37
CA ILE A 384 1.50 12.01 11.97
C ILE A 384 0.42 11.33 11.12
N SER A 385 -0.08 12.05 10.12
CA SER A 385 -1.16 11.61 9.23
C SER A 385 -0.95 12.06 7.79
N LYS A 386 -1.67 11.45 6.83
CA LYS A 386 -1.67 11.80 5.40
C LYS A 386 -2.02 13.27 5.10
N ALA A 387 -2.54 14.02 6.08
CA ALA A 387 -2.78 15.45 5.91
C ALA A 387 -1.49 16.29 5.82
N CYS A 388 -0.34 15.73 6.22
CA CYS A 388 0.94 16.45 6.29
C CYS A 388 0.85 17.75 7.12
N LEU A 389 0.00 17.76 8.15
CA LEU A 389 -0.11 18.90 9.07
C LEU A 389 0.78 18.67 10.29
N PRO A 390 1.37 19.73 10.88
CA PRO A 390 2.14 19.59 12.12
C PRO A 390 1.30 18.93 13.21
N ALA A 391 1.89 17.94 13.90
CA ALA A 391 1.25 17.35 15.06
C ALA A 391 0.94 18.45 16.11
N PRO A 392 -0.24 18.43 16.75
CA PRO A 392 -0.58 19.41 17.79
C PRO A 392 0.47 19.44 18.91
N ALA A 393 0.78 20.62 19.45
CA ALA A 393 1.77 20.77 20.53
C ALA A 393 1.42 19.97 21.80
N ASP A 394 0.14 19.63 21.98
CA ASP A 394 -0.40 18.82 23.09
C ASP A 394 -0.71 17.37 22.69
N GLN A 395 -0.28 16.88 21.51
CA GLN A 395 -0.57 15.55 20.98
C GLN A 395 -0.27 14.40 21.97
N VAL A 396 0.89 14.44 22.62
CA VAL A 396 1.28 13.45 23.63
C VAL A 396 0.30 13.45 24.80
N LYS A 397 -0.09 14.64 25.30
CA LYS A 397 -1.04 14.78 26.41
C LYS A 397 -2.42 14.26 26.04
N ARG A 398 -2.90 14.58 24.82
CA ARG A 398 -4.18 14.07 24.31
C ARG A 398 -4.19 12.56 24.20
N THR A 399 -3.10 11.98 23.70
CA THR A 399 -2.95 10.52 23.57
C THR A 399 -2.99 9.84 24.93
N LEU A 400 -2.24 10.36 25.92
CA LEU A 400 -2.24 9.82 27.28
C LEU A 400 -3.59 9.99 27.97
N ALA A 401 -4.27 11.12 27.80
CA ALA A 401 -5.60 11.35 28.34
C ALA A 401 -6.61 10.33 27.78
N ARG A 402 -6.61 10.13 26.46
CA ARG A 402 -7.46 9.12 25.81
C ARG A 402 -7.18 7.71 26.33
N ILE A 403 -5.91 7.33 26.47
CA ILE A 403 -5.52 6.00 27.01
C ILE A 403 -5.97 5.83 28.46
N ALA A 404 -5.89 6.90 29.26
CA ALA A 404 -6.37 6.89 30.65
C ALA A 404 -7.90 6.75 30.70
N ASP A 405 -8.64 7.48 29.85
CA ASP A 405 -10.10 7.41 29.74
C ASP A 405 -10.56 6.01 29.27
N GLU A 406 -9.77 5.34 28.42
CA GLU A 406 -9.98 3.96 27.99
C GLU A 406 -9.56 2.91 29.04
N GLY A 407 -8.98 3.32 30.17
CA GLY A 407 -8.52 2.42 31.24
C GLY A 407 -7.30 1.56 30.87
N ARG A 408 -6.53 1.96 29.85
CA ARG A 408 -5.43 1.16 29.27
C ARG A 408 -4.03 1.53 29.75
N MET A 409 -3.92 2.45 30.71
CA MET A 409 -2.62 3.02 31.09
C MET A 409 -1.62 1.99 31.63
N GLU A 410 -2.05 1.08 32.50
CA GLU A 410 -1.17 0.04 33.07
C GLU A 410 -0.70 -0.96 32.01
N ASP A 411 -1.57 -1.30 31.05
CA ASP A 411 -1.25 -2.18 29.93
C ASP A 411 -0.21 -1.53 29.01
N GLU A 412 -0.37 -0.25 28.68
CA GLU A 412 0.58 0.48 27.82
C GLU A 412 1.95 0.65 28.50
N ILE A 413 1.99 0.91 29.81
CA ILE A 413 3.25 0.97 30.58
C ILE A 413 3.94 -0.39 30.55
N SER A 414 3.20 -1.46 30.84
CA SER A 414 3.74 -2.83 30.84
C SER A 414 4.25 -3.23 29.46
N ALA A 415 3.50 -2.89 28.40
CA ALA A 415 3.90 -3.11 27.01
C ALA A 415 5.18 -2.35 26.66
N CYS A 416 5.29 -1.06 27.03
CA CYS A 416 6.50 -0.27 26.81
C CYS A 416 7.73 -0.86 27.51
N GLN A 417 7.60 -1.30 28.76
CA GLN A 417 8.71 -1.94 29.51
C GLN A 417 9.16 -3.26 28.87
N ALA A 418 8.20 -4.08 28.42
CA ALA A 418 8.49 -5.31 27.69
C ALA A 418 9.21 -5.00 26.36
N ARG A 419 8.75 -3.98 25.62
CA ARG A 419 9.39 -3.56 24.36
C ARG A 419 10.79 -3.00 24.57
N GLN A 420 11.03 -2.22 25.62
CA GLN A 420 12.38 -1.76 25.95
C GLN A 420 13.35 -2.94 26.17
N SER A 421 12.89 -3.99 26.85
CA SER A 421 13.68 -5.22 27.05
C SER A 421 13.92 -5.96 25.73
N ASP A 422 12.89 -6.09 24.89
CA ASP A 422 13.00 -6.69 23.55
C ASP A 422 14.01 -5.92 22.68
N TYR A 423 13.93 -4.59 22.64
CA TYR A 423 14.81 -3.75 21.83
C TYR A 423 16.27 -3.81 22.30
N THR A 424 16.49 -3.83 23.62
CA THR A 424 17.85 -3.99 24.19
C THR A 424 18.47 -5.32 23.77
N ALA A 425 17.67 -6.40 23.83
CA ALA A 425 18.11 -7.71 23.37
C ALA A 425 18.34 -7.77 21.85
N ALA A 426 17.53 -7.04 21.07
CA ALA A 426 17.69 -6.94 19.64
C ALA A 426 19.00 -6.22 19.25
N LEU A 427 19.31 -5.12 19.93
CA LEU A 427 20.53 -4.35 19.68
C LEU A 427 21.78 -5.20 19.97
N ALA A 428 21.81 -5.89 21.12
CA ALA A 428 22.90 -6.81 21.45
C ALA A 428 23.03 -7.96 20.43
N ALA A 429 21.93 -8.43 19.85
CA ALA A 429 21.95 -9.43 18.78
C ALA A 429 22.47 -8.84 17.46
N PHE A 430 22.15 -7.58 17.14
CA PHE A 430 22.74 -6.90 16.00
C PHE A 430 24.23 -6.65 16.15
N ASP A 431 24.72 -6.36 17.36
CA ASP A 431 26.15 -6.24 17.65
C ASP A 431 26.91 -7.55 17.32
N ASP A 432 26.40 -8.71 17.78
CA ASP A 432 26.97 -10.03 17.42
C ASP A 432 26.94 -10.27 15.91
N VAL A 433 25.83 -9.90 15.26
CA VAL A 433 25.69 -10.01 13.81
C VAL A 433 26.71 -9.14 13.08
N ALA A 434 26.93 -7.90 13.53
CA ALA A 434 27.86 -6.95 12.93
C ALA A 434 29.33 -7.41 13.08
N GLU A 435 29.69 -8.02 14.21
CA GLU A 435 31.01 -8.62 14.42
C GLU A 435 31.28 -9.77 13.43
N ARG A 436 30.26 -10.60 13.19
CA ARG A 436 30.35 -11.79 12.33
C ARG A 436 30.14 -11.50 10.85
N ALA A 437 29.51 -10.38 10.51
CA ALA A 437 29.22 -9.99 9.13
C ALA A 437 30.51 -9.65 8.36
N THR A 438 30.65 -10.22 7.16
CA THR A 438 31.79 -9.95 6.26
C THR A 438 31.47 -8.92 5.18
N ARG A 439 30.21 -8.50 5.07
CA ARG A 439 29.72 -7.46 4.16
C ARG A 439 28.49 -6.77 4.75
N GLY A 440 28.04 -5.68 4.12
CA GLY A 440 26.80 -5.00 4.53
C GLY A 440 26.85 -4.35 5.92
N LYS A 441 28.05 -4.10 6.47
CA LYS A 441 28.22 -3.49 7.81
C LYS A 441 27.53 -2.13 7.93
N ALA A 442 27.56 -1.32 6.88
CA ALA A 442 26.86 -0.03 6.84
C ALA A 442 25.32 -0.15 6.95
N LEU A 443 24.73 -1.33 6.71
CA LEU A 443 23.30 -1.58 6.93
C LEU A 443 23.01 -2.08 8.36
N LEU A 444 24.05 -2.45 9.11
CA LEU A 444 23.98 -2.94 10.49
C LEU A 444 24.42 -1.89 11.51
N ASP A 445 25.20 -0.89 11.09
CA ASP A 445 25.52 0.31 11.87
C ASP A 445 24.24 1.18 11.97
N VAL A 446 23.35 0.83 12.91
CA VAL A 446 22.10 1.55 13.22
C VAL A 446 22.34 2.63 14.27
#